data_AF-A0A836JRA0-F1
#
_entry.id   AF-A0A836JRA0-F1
#
_cell.length_a   1.000
_cell.length_b   1.000
_cell.length_c   1.000
_cell.angle_alpha   90.00
_cell.angle_beta   90.00
_cell.angle_gamma   90.00
#
_symmetry.space_group_name_H-M   'P 1'
#
loop_
_entity.id
_entity.type
_entity.pdbx_description
1 polymer ?
#
loop_
_entity_poly.entity_id
_entity_poly.type
_entity_poly.pdbx_seq_one_letter_code
_entity_poly.pdbx_strand_id
1 'polypeptide(L)'
;ADQFNSYVTLKLQNVKSTTVTVKGANPCWEQDFLFETNDMNAGLVVEVWCKGFLWDRFLGYYYIPLSEVSYMNEVTRNQCNLSRTAEVQDRQSEQSDMCDTNSNTQPDIITDTVHHH
;
A
#
# COMPACT_ATOMS: atom_id res chain seq x y z
N ALA A 1 13.95 -23.89 14.07
CA ALA A 1 13.42 -22.60 13.60
C ALA A 1 11.91 -22.70 13.63
N ASP A 2 11.24 -21.87 14.42
CA ASP A 2 9.77 -21.85 14.47
C ASP A 2 9.25 -21.51 13.07
N GLN A 3 8.72 -22.51 12.38
CA GLN A 3 8.10 -22.32 11.09
C GLN A 3 6.75 -21.66 11.38
N PHE A 4 6.65 -20.34 11.18
CA PHE A 4 5.38 -19.62 11.28
C PHE A 4 4.41 -20.23 10.26
N ASN A 5 3.37 -20.89 10.75
CA ASN A 5 2.30 -21.47 9.94
C ASN A 5 1.06 -20.67 10.26
N SER A 6 0.67 -19.74 9.40
CA SER A 6 -0.39 -18.79 9.71
C SER A 6 -1.61 -18.97 8.81
N TYR A 7 -2.78 -18.76 9.38
CA TYR A 7 -4.04 -18.69 8.67
C TYR A 7 -4.88 -17.53 9.19
N VAL A 8 -5.84 -17.10 8.39
CA VAL A 8 -6.76 -16.02 8.73
C VAL A 8 -8.15 -16.59 8.90
N THR A 9 -8.88 -16.13 9.90
CA THR A 9 -10.31 -16.38 10.02
C THR A 9 -11.07 -15.08 9.85
N LEU A 10 -12.07 -15.10 8.97
CA LEU A 10 -12.97 -13.99 8.73
C LEU A 10 -14.30 -14.32 9.41
N LYS A 11 -14.78 -13.43 10.27
CA LYS A 11 -16.05 -13.59 10.99
C LYS A 11 -16.96 -12.42 10.69
N LEU A 12 -18.16 -12.71 10.21
CA LEU A 12 -19.22 -11.73 10.02
C LEU A 12 -20.48 -12.29 10.66
N GLN A 13 -20.98 -11.62 11.69
CA GLN A 13 -22.15 -12.10 12.45
C GLN A 13 -21.98 -13.56 12.92
N ASN A 14 -22.86 -14.46 12.45
CA ASN A 14 -22.88 -15.88 12.81
C ASN A 14 -22.13 -16.76 11.79
N VAL A 15 -21.52 -16.17 10.76
CA VAL A 15 -20.72 -16.89 9.76
C VAL A 15 -19.23 -16.68 9.99
N LYS A 16 -18.47 -17.75 9.76
CA LYS A 16 -17.02 -17.77 9.86
C LYS A 16 -16.43 -18.53 8.68
N SER A 17 -15.45 -17.91 8.03
CA SER A 17 -14.62 -18.52 7.00
C SER A 17 -13.16 -18.57 7.46
N THR A 18 -12.36 -19.48 6.91
CA THR A 18 -10.96 -19.66 7.30
C THR A 18 -10.12 -19.93 6.06
N THR A 19 -8.96 -19.30 5.97
CA THR A 19 -8.03 -19.50 4.87
C THR A 19 -7.29 -20.82 4.99
N VAL A 20 -6.60 -21.21 3.91
CA VAL A 20 -5.53 -22.20 4.01
C VAL A 20 -4.42 -21.72 4.96
N THR A 21 -3.69 -22.65 5.55
CA THR A 21 -2.49 -22.34 6.35
C THR A 21 -1.30 -22.15 5.43
N VAL A 22 -0.63 -21.01 5.55
CA VAL A 22 0.55 -20.62 4.75
C VAL A 22 1.78 -20.56 5.66
N LYS A 23 2.92 -21.01 5.13
CA LYS A 23 4.19 -21.05 5.87
C LYS A 23 5.04 -19.81 5.58
N GLY A 24 5.77 -19.34 6.59
CA GLY A 24 6.74 -18.26 6.47
C GLY A 24 6.35 -17.01 7.24
N ALA A 25 7.30 -16.07 7.36
CA ALA A 25 7.10 -14.81 8.08
C ALA A 25 6.22 -13.79 7.33
N ASN A 26 6.12 -13.94 6.00
CA ASN A 26 5.32 -13.08 5.11
C ASN A 26 4.31 -13.95 4.33
N PRO A 27 3.23 -14.40 4.96
CA PRO A 27 2.23 -15.25 4.31
C PRO A 27 1.44 -14.47 3.23
N CYS A 28 1.17 -15.11 2.09
CA CYS A 28 0.23 -14.64 1.07
C CYS A 28 -0.86 -15.70 0.89
N TRP A 29 -2.12 -15.37 1.18
CA TRP A 29 -3.22 -16.35 1.17
C TRP A 29 -4.02 -16.38 -0.13
N GLU A 30 -4.09 -15.27 -0.87
CA GLU A 30 -4.77 -15.14 -2.18
C GLU A 30 -6.12 -15.88 -2.26
N GLN A 31 -6.99 -15.68 -1.25
CA GLN A 31 -8.27 -16.36 -1.16
C GLN A 31 -9.42 -15.36 -1.07
N ASP A 32 -10.34 -15.49 -2.02
CA ASP A 32 -11.56 -14.68 -2.08
C ASP A 32 -12.65 -15.31 -1.19
N PHE A 33 -13.38 -14.47 -0.45
CA PHE A 33 -14.55 -14.88 0.33
C PHE A 33 -15.74 -13.98 -0.01
N LEU A 34 -16.92 -14.59 -0.09
CA LEU A 34 -18.17 -13.87 -0.27
C LEU A 34 -19.04 -14.07 0.98
N PHE A 35 -19.59 -12.98 1.49
CA PHE A 35 -20.50 -12.98 2.62
C PHE A 35 -21.79 -12.26 2.23
N GLU A 36 -22.92 -12.83 2.64
CA GLU A 36 -24.22 -12.19 2.53
C GLU A 36 -24.65 -11.66 3.90
N THR A 37 -25.09 -10.40 3.94
CA THR A 37 -25.62 -9.78 5.16
C THR A 37 -26.61 -8.69 4.78
N ASN A 38 -27.64 -8.54 5.61
CA ASN A 38 -28.63 -7.46 5.51
C ASN A 38 -28.38 -6.32 6.51
N ASP A 39 -27.39 -6.46 7.39
CA ASP A 39 -27.08 -5.49 8.44
C ASP A 39 -25.79 -4.74 8.11
N MET A 40 -25.93 -3.45 7.75
CA MET A 40 -24.81 -2.54 7.47
C MET A 40 -24.16 -1.95 8.72
N ASN A 41 -24.77 -2.15 9.90
CA ASN A 41 -24.16 -1.76 11.17
C ASN A 41 -23.23 -2.86 11.71
N ALA A 42 -23.22 -4.04 11.07
CA ALA A 42 -22.28 -5.10 11.42
C ALA A 42 -20.84 -4.74 11.00
N GLY A 43 -19.89 -5.55 11.44
CA GLY A 43 -18.50 -5.45 10.98
C GLY A 43 -17.86 -6.81 10.79
N LEU A 44 -16.90 -6.84 9.87
CA LEU A 44 -16.10 -8.00 9.55
C LEU A 44 -14.88 -8.04 10.47
N VAL A 45 -14.74 -9.11 11.24
CA VAL A 45 -13.56 -9.37 12.06
C VAL A 45 -12.60 -10.26 11.28
N VAL A 46 -11.38 -9.80 11.11
CA VAL A 46 -10.29 -10.54 10.49
C VAL A 46 -9.31 -10.92 11.59
N GLU A 47 -9.15 -12.20 11.90
CA GLU A 47 -8.23 -12.69 12.93
C GLU A 47 -7.11 -13.49 12.30
N VAL A 48 -5.88 -13.25 12.73
CA VAL A 48 -4.70 -13.99 12.30
C VAL A 48 -4.28 -14.96 13.39
N TRP A 49 -4.05 -16.20 12.99
CA TRP A 49 -3.71 -17.30 13.89
C TRP A 49 -2.44 -17.98 13.41
N CYS A 50 -1.63 -18.45 14.37
CA CYS A 50 -0.51 -19.34 14.12
C CYS A 50 -0.93 -20.76 14.48
N LYS A 51 -0.94 -21.65 13.49
CA LYS A 51 -1.16 -23.08 13.67
C LYS A 51 -0.07 -23.65 14.58
N GLY A 52 -0.48 -24.22 15.70
CA GLY A 52 0.39 -24.98 16.59
C GLY A 52 0.10 -26.47 16.56
N PHE A 53 0.91 -27.23 17.28
CA PHE A 53 0.80 -28.69 17.34
C PHE A 53 -0.42 -29.16 18.14
N LEU A 54 -0.63 -28.59 19.33
CA LEU A 54 -1.79 -28.89 20.19
C LEU A 54 -2.83 -27.78 20.16
N TRP A 55 -2.38 -26.52 20.14
CA TRP A 55 -3.22 -25.34 20.21
C TRP A 55 -2.74 -24.29 19.21
N ASP A 56 -3.68 -23.57 18.61
CA ASP A 56 -3.36 -22.45 17.74
C ASP A 56 -3.20 -21.18 18.57
N ARG A 57 -2.17 -20.40 18.24
CA ARG A 57 -1.84 -19.16 18.95
C ARG A 57 -2.43 -17.98 18.20
N PHE A 58 -3.24 -17.17 18.87
CA PHE A 58 -3.72 -15.90 18.34
C PHE A 58 -2.57 -14.93 18.10
N LEU A 59 -2.54 -14.30 16.92
CA LEU A 59 -1.50 -13.32 16.57
C LEU A 59 -2.04 -11.88 16.56
N GLY A 60 -3.31 -11.70 16.21
CA GLY A 60 -3.93 -10.38 16.16
C GLY A 60 -5.24 -10.38 15.41
N TYR A 61 -5.91 -9.24 15.40
CA TYR A 61 -7.14 -9.04 14.66
C TYR A 61 -7.23 -7.63 14.08
N TYR A 62 -8.10 -7.49 13.07
CA TYR A 62 -8.50 -6.23 12.48
C TYR A 62 -10.02 -6.21 12.32
N TYR A 63 -10.64 -5.07 12.58
CA TYR A 63 -12.09 -4.90 12.48
C TYR A 63 -12.41 -3.93 11.34
N ILE A 64 -13.31 -4.33 10.46
CA ILE A 64 -13.75 -3.54 9.32
C ILE A 64 -15.26 -3.29 9.50
N PRO A 65 -15.68 -2.08 9.90
CA PRO A 65 -17.09 -1.70 9.92
C PRO A 65 -17.67 -1.79 8.51
N LEU A 66 -18.80 -2.47 8.32
CA LEU A 66 -19.40 -2.56 6.98
C LEU A 66 -19.92 -1.21 6.47
N SER A 67 -20.21 -0.28 7.37
CA SER A 67 -20.58 1.10 7.02
C SER A 67 -19.47 1.87 6.28
N GLU A 68 -18.21 1.45 6.41
CA GLU A 68 -17.06 2.08 5.75
C GLU A 68 -16.64 1.35 4.47
N VAL A 69 -17.20 0.17 4.20
CA VAL A 69 -16.91 -0.60 2.99
C VAL A 69 -17.66 0.00 1.82
N SER A 70 -16.94 0.72 0.96
CA SER A 70 -17.51 1.32 -0.26
C SER A 70 -18.17 0.25 -1.14
N TYR A 71 -19.38 0.54 -1.61
CA TYR A 71 -20.08 -0.28 -2.59
C TYR A 71 -19.34 -0.20 -3.94
N MET A 72 -18.57 -1.24 -4.27
CA MET A 72 -17.97 -1.39 -5.59
C MET A 72 -18.64 -2.58 -6.27
N ASN A 73 -19.52 -2.31 -7.25
CA ASN A 73 -20.23 -3.34 -8.01
C ASN A 73 -19.34 -3.98 -9.10
N GLU A 74 -18.09 -3.55 -9.21
CA GLU A 74 -17.09 -4.10 -10.12
C GLU A 74 -15.95 -4.73 -9.32
N VAL A 75 -15.62 -6.00 -9.61
CA VAL A 75 -14.50 -6.70 -9.00
C VAL A 75 -13.20 -6.16 -9.61
N THR A 76 -12.74 -5.00 -9.17
CA THR A 76 -11.43 -4.49 -9.58
C THR A 76 -10.38 -5.23 -8.77
N ARG A 77 -9.84 -6.27 -9.40
CA ARG A 77 -8.94 -7.26 -8.82
C ARG A 77 -7.52 -6.72 -8.55
N ASN A 78 -7.36 -5.47 -8.13
CA ASN A 78 -6.04 -4.88 -7.83
C ASN A 78 -6.16 -3.43 -7.35
N GLN A 79 -6.06 -3.21 -6.03
CA GLN A 79 -5.32 -2.14 -5.33
C GLN A 79 -6.03 -1.71 -4.04
N CYS A 80 -5.72 -2.39 -2.92
CA CYS A 80 -5.91 -1.77 -1.61
C CYS A 80 -4.65 -0.95 -1.29
N ASN A 81 -4.66 0.34 -1.62
CA ASN A 81 -3.69 1.29 -1.08
C ASN A 81 -4.05 1.62 0.36
N LEU A 82 -3.75 0.71 1.29
CA LEU A 82 -3.75 1.05 2.71
C LEU A 82 -2.42 1.71 3.07
N SER A 83 -2.12 2.86 2.46
CA SER A 83 -0.98 3.70 2.83
C SER A 83 -1.37 4.65 3.96
N ARG A 84 -1.05 4.19 5.16
CA ARG A 84 -0.70 5.00 6.32
C ARG A 84 0.23 6.16 5.89
N THR A 85 -0.11 7.40 6.21
CA THR A 85 0.60 8.23 7.20
C THR A 85 -0.03 9.62 7.31
N ALA A 86 -0.40 9.98 8.53
CA ALA A 86 -0.51 11.35 8.98
C ALA A 86 0.86 12.06 8.89
N GLU A 87 0.82 13.32 8.47
CA GLU A 87 1.76 14.41 8.81
C GLU A 87 3.26 14.17 8.65
N VAL A 88 3.87 14.77 7.62
CA VAL A 88 5.11 15.57 7.79
C VAL A 88 5.07 16.75 6.81
N GLN A 89 4.75 17.93 7.33
CA GLN A 89 5.16 19.20 6.74
C GLN A 89 6.66 19.35 7.03
N ASP A 90 7.52 19.20 6.04
CA ASP A 90 8.89 19.72 6.15
C ASP A 90 9.42 20.28 4.84
N ARG A 91 10.20 21.34 5.00
CA ARG A 91 10.60 22.31 3.98
C ARG A 91 11.74 21.78 3.11
N GLN A 92 11.65 22.00 1.79
CA GLN A 92 12.78 22.03 0.83
C GLN A 92 12.34 23.03 -0.27
N SER A 93 12.90 24.22 -0.50
CA SER A 93 14.29 24.61 -0.78
C SER A 93 15.06 23.60 -1.64
N GLU A 94 15.42 24.10 -2.83
CA GLU A 94 16.37 23.57 -3.81
C GLU A 94 15.84 22.48 -4.75
N GLN A 95 15.34 22.92 -5.92
CA GLN A 95 15.54 22.16 -7.14
C GLN A 95 16.23 23.04 -8.17
N SER A 96 17.52 22.77 -8.29
CA SER A 96 18.30 22.84 -9.51
C SER A 96 17.51 22.25 -10.68
N ASP A 97 17.37 23.01 -11.75
CA ASP A 97 17.28 22.46 -13.10
C ASP A 97 18.12 23.35 -14.01
N MET A 98 19.27 22.83 -14.42
CA MET A 98 19.97 23.31 -15.61
C MET A 98 19.01 23.16 -16.79
N CYS A 99 18.65 24.27 -17.40
CA CYS A 99 18.16 24.30 -18.77
C CYS A 99 19.17 25.10 -19.60
N ASP A 100 19.83 24.38 -20.49
CA ASP A 100 20.79 24.92 -21.44
C ASP A 100 20.14 26.00 -22.32
N THR A 101 20.79 27.15 -22.26
CA THR A 101 21.03 28.15 -23.31
C THR A 101 19.88 28.47 -24.27
N ASN A 102 19.25 29.63 -24.04
CA ASN A 102 18.70 30.41 -25.14
C ASN A 102 18.85 31.92 -24.90
N SER A 103 19.77 32.55 -25.62
CA SER A 103 19.49 33.60 -26.61
C SER A 103 20.62 34.62 -26.76
N ASN A 104 20.84 35.00 -28.02
CA ASN A 104 21.47 36.22 -28.52
C ASN A 104 22.99 36.34 -28.39
N THR A 105 23.70 36.13 -29.50
CA THR A 105 24.31 37.24 -30.29
C THR A 105 24.71 36.70 -31.68
N GLN A 106 24.33 37.46 -32.72
CA GLN A 106 24.64 37.27 -34.13
C GLN A 106 26.17 37.20 -34.40
N PRO A 107 26.67 36.40 -35.36
CA PRO A 107 28.08 36.46 -35.74
C PRO A 107 28.28 37.56 -36.78
N ASP A 108 29.38 38.33 -36.70
CA ASP A 108 30.23 38.61 -37.87
C ASP A 108 31.40 39.59 -37.61
N ILE A 109 32.47 39.35 -38.38
CA ILE A 109 33.57 40.25 -38.79
C ILE A 109 34.90 40.21 -38.00
N ILE A 110 35.78 39.38 -38.57
CA ILE A 110 37.21 39.52 -38.91
C ILE A 110 37.98 40.81 -38.50
N THR A 111 39.23 40.56 -38.09
CA THR A 111 40.51 41.26 -38.37
C THR A 111 41.12 42.21 -37.32
N ASP A 112 42.24 41.71 -36.78
CA ASP A 112 43.58 42.33 -36.69
C ASP A 112 43.84 43.66 -35.97
N THR A 113 44.78 43.53 -35.01
CA THR A 113 46.05 44.29 -34.92
C THR A 113 46.11 45.58 -34.06
N VAL A 114 46.79 45.42 -32.91
CA VAL A 114 47.91 46.23 -32.35
C VAL A 114 47.60 47.58 -31.64
N HIS A 115 47.86 47.57 -30.32
CA HIS A 115 48.73 48.50 -29.54
C HIS A 115 48.52 50.03 -29.70
N HIS A 116 48.18 50.74 -28.62
CA HIS A 116 49.11 51.43 -27.70
C HIS A 116 48.38 52.54 -26.90
N HIS A 117 48.72 52.60 -25.60
CA HIS A 117 48.56 53.69 -24.62
C HIS A 117 47.17 54.20 -24.24
#